data_AF-A0A7C3HZ20-F1
#
_entry.id   AF-A0A7C3HZ20-F1
#
_cell.length_a   1.000
_cell.length_b   1.000
_cell.length_c   1.000
_cell.angle_alpha   90.00
_cell.angle_beta   90.00
_cell.angle_gamma   90.00
#
_symmetry.space_group_name_H-M   'P 1'
#
loop_
_entity.id
_entity.type
_entity.pdbx_description
1 polymer ?
#
loop_
_entity_poly.entity_id
_entity_poly.type
_entity_poly.pdbx_seq_one_letter_code
_entity_poly.pdbx_strand_id
1 'polypeptide(L)'
;MGEPIEKIERELQESRESQKRLLKQLTELEKQLKDLEFHHRSTNQLLLSIIDMDAASGGDRSSLRRRIKILTYIDDHLHSMRSSLSEITLYDILLALITSSQEFGLPLDGIRVTNFFTQLEEETVHHTLDTQTALIVAICIADMFAGLFTISETILLEAHHVKKKDRLRLRCQAGVSSRLAEEILNQISQGAFFSLLQDRLSISFLPPNPQEGPGLDLYITYGF
;
A
#
# COMPACT_ATOMS: atom_id res chain seq x y z
N MET A 1 67.30 5.83 14.62
CA MET A 1 66.10 6.26 15.38
C MET A 1 65.08 6.89 14.41
N GLY A 2 64.46 6.08 13.54
CA GLY A 2 63.54 6.57 12.48
C GLY A 2 62.10 6.04 12.57
N GLU A 3 61.82 5.11 13.49
CA GLU A 3 60.52 4.41 13.60
C GLU A 3 59.32 5.22 14.17
N PRO A 4 59.47 6.32 14.95
CA PRO A 4 58.29 6.94 15.55
C PRO A 4 57.48 7.79 14.58
N ILE A 5 58.09 8.36 13.53
CA ILE A 5 57.40 9.29 12.61
C ILE A 5 56.51 8.53 11.61
N GLU A 6 57.03 7.46 10.99
CA GLU A 6 56.24 6.63 10.05
C GLU A 6 55.05 5.93 10.72
N LYS A 7 55.18 5.61 12.01
CA LYS A 7 54.09 5.04 12.81
C LYS A 7 53.01 6.09 13.06
N ILE A 8 53.40 7.31 13.44
CA ILE A 8 52.48 8.44 13.62
C ILE A 8 51.76 8.80 12.32
N GLU A 9 52.45 8.78 11.18
CA GLU A 9 51.84 9.07 9.87
C GLU A 9 50.79 8.02 9.47
N ARG A 10 51.04 6.73 9.74
CA ARG A 10 50.05 5.66 9.53
C ARG A 10 48.83 5.80 10.43
N GLU A 11 49.03 6.03 11.73
CA GLU A 11 47.94 6.23 12.70
C GLU A 11 47.09 7.47 12.33
N LEU A 12 47.72 8.55 11.87
CA LEU A 12 47.03 9.74 11.40
C LEU A 12 46.20 9.47 10.14
N GLN A 13 46.71 8.67 9.20
CA GLN A 13 46.00 8.30 7.98
C GLN A 13 44.79 7.40 8.29
N GLU A 14 44.95 6.40 9.16
CA GLU A 14 43.86 5.53 9.61
C GLU A 14 42.76 6.33 10.34
N SER A 15 43.16 7.28 11.19
CA SER A 15 42.23 8.19 11.88
C SER A 15 41.43 9.05 10.89
N ARG A 16 42.09 9.60 9.86
CA ARG A 16 41.43 10.38 8.79
C ARG A 16 40.47 9.53 7.97
N GLU A 17 40.82 8.29 7.66
CA GLU A 17 39.93 7.37 6.94
C GLU A 17 38.72 6.97 7.79
N SER A 18 38.93 6.70 9.08
CA SER A 18 37.84 6.45 10.02
C SER A 18 36.90 7.65 10.13
N GLN A 19 37.45 8.87 10.24
CA GLN A 19 36.67 10.10 10.26
C GLN A 19 35.85 10.29 8.97
N LYS A 20 36.42 10.00 7.80
CA LYS A 20 35.68 10.04 6.52
C LYS A 20 34.53 9.02 6.47
N ARG A 21 34.76 7.79 6.97
CA ARG A 21 33.71 6.76 7.05
C ARG A 21 32.58 7.18 7.98
N LEU A 22 32.93 7.69 9.17
CA LEU A 22 31.96 8.20 10.14
C LEU A 22 31.15 9.36 9.57
N LEU A 23 31.80 10.33 8.91
CA LEU A 23 31.10 11.45 8.26
C LEU A 23 30.11 10.95 7.20
N LYS A 24 30.52 9.97 6.37
CA LYS A 24 29.63 9.38 5.36
C LYS A 24 28.42 8.69 6.00
N GLN A 25 28.62 7.95 7.09
CA GLN A 25 27.54 7.31 7.85
C GLN A 25 26.61 8.35 8.47
N LEU A 26 27.16 9.44 9.01
CA LEU A 26 26.40 10.52 9.64
C LEU A 26 25.51 11.22 8.59
N THR A 27 26.05 11.53 7.42
CA THR A 27 25.26 12.13 6.32
C THR A 27 24.15 11.21 5.82
N GLU A 28 24.40 9.89 5.75
CA GLU A 28 23.37 8.91 5.37
C GLU A 28 22.25 8.85 6.44
N LEU A 29 22.61 8.84 7.73
CA LEU A 29 21.65 8.86 8.83
C LEU A 29 20.84 10.17 8.86
N GLU A 30 21.46 11.32 8.59
CA GLU A 30 20.76 12.60 8.48
C GLU A 30 19.75 12.61 7.33
N LYS A 31 20.10 12.00 6.19
CA LYS A 31 19.18 11.84 5.07
C LYS A 31 17.99 10.95 5.45
N GLN A 32 18.26 9.78 6.05
CA GLN A 32 17.22 8.87 6.53
C GLN A 32 16.31 9.53 7.56
N LEU A 33 16.86 10.36 8.46
CA LEU A 33 16.07 11.10 9.44
C LEU A 33 15.13 12.12 8.77
N LYS A 34 15.62 12.86 7.77
CA LYS A 34 14.78 13.81 7.02
C LYS A 34 13.66 13.11 6.25
N ASP A 35 13.97 11.97 5.64
CA ASP A 35 12.98 11.16 4.92
C ASP A 35 11.91 10.62 5.89
N LEU A 36 12.31 10.18 7.09
CA LEU A 36 11.40 9.75 8.15
C LEU A 36 10.52 10.91 8.67
N GLU A 37 11.09 12.09 8.91
CA GLU A 37 10.34 13.26 9.33
C GLU A 37 9.29 13.70 8.29
N PHE A 38 9.66 13.67 7.01
CA PHE A 38 8.74 13.95 5.92
C PHE A 38 7.60 12.94 5.88
N HIS A 39 7.91 11.64 5.98
CA HIS A 39 6.93 10.58 6.01
C HIS A 39 5.96 10.74 7.18
N HIS A 40 6.47 10.98 8.40
CA HIS A 40 5.63 11.18 9.59
C HIS A 40 4.65 12.36 9.43
N ARG A 41 5.11 13.48 8.86
CA ARG A 41 4.23 14.62 8.55
C ARG A 41 3.15 14.25 7.55
N SER A 42 3.49 13.51 6.50
CA SER A 42 2.54 13.05 5.47
C SER A 42 1.49 12.11 6.07
N THR A 43 1.91 11.11 6.86
CA THR A 43 0.99 10.17 7.52
C THR A 43 0.05 10.91 8.47
N ASN A 44 0.54 11.87 9.26
CA ASN A 44 -0.30 12.68 10.14
C ASN A 44 -1.32 13.53 9.37
N GLN A 45 -0.94 14.11 8.23
CA GLN A 45 -1.88 14.86 7.39
C GLN A 45 -2.98 13.96 6.81
N LEU A 46 -2.64 12.73 6.40
CA LEU A 46 -3.63 11.75 5.95
C LEU A 46 -4.58 11.34 7.08
N LEU A 47 -4.06 11.10 8.29
CA LEU A 47 -4.88 10.78 9.47
C LEU A 47 -5.86 11.90 9.81
N LEU A 48 -5.39 13.17 9.81
CA LEU A 48 -6.26 14.33 10.02
C LEU A 48 -7.34 14.41 8.94
N SER A 49 -6.96 14.23 7.67
CA SER A 49 -7.91 14.25 6.54
C SER A 49 -8.98 13.17 6.70
N ILE A 50 -8.60 11.97 7.14
CA ILE A 50 -9.53 10.86 7.41
C ILE A 50 -10.51 11.21 8.53
N ILE A 51 -10.03 11.82 9.61
CA ILE A 51 -10.85 12.24 10.75
C ILE A 51 -11.84 13.33 10.32
N ASP A 52 -11.37 14.32 9.57
CA ASP A 52 -12.20 15.43 9.07
C ASP A 52 -13.29 14.93 8.11
N MET A 53 -12.95 13.96 7.24
CA MET A 53 -13.92 13.32 6.34
C MET A 53 -15.00 12.55 7.10
N ASP A 54 -14.66 11.82 8.17
CA ASP A 54 -15.64 11.09 8.98
C ASP A 54 -16.57 12.03 9.76
N ALA A 55 -16.03 13.16 10.24
CA ALA A 55 -16.82 14.21 10.89
C ALA A 55 -17.86 14.82 9.94
N ALA A 56 -17.54 14.92 8.64
CA ALA A 56 -18.45 15.41 7.61
C ALA A 56 -19.50 14.37 7.16
N SER A 57 -19.18 13.08 7.20
CA SER A 57 -20.07 12.00 6.70
C SER A 57 -21.05 11.44 7.73
N GLY A 58 -21.10 11.97 8.95
CA GLY A 58 -22.06 11.53 9.98
C GLY A 58 -21.66 10.24 10.71
N GLY A 59 -20.39 9.83 10.65
CA GLY A 59 -19.80 8.88 11.60
C GLY A 59 -20.07 7.40 11.37
N ASP A 60 -19.77 6.87 10.17
CA ASP A 60 -19.54 5.42 10.07
C ASP A 60 -18.18 5.07 10.70
N ARG A 61 -18.22 4.92 12.02
CA ARG A 61 -17.06 4.57 12.85
C ARG A 61 -16.37 3.28 12.39
N SER A 62 -17.07 2.40 11.67
CA SER A 62 -16.49 1.16 11.16
C SER A 62 -15.56 1.42 9.96
N SER A 63 -15.96 2.29 9.04
CA SER A 63 -15.12 2.76 7.92
C SER A 63 -13.91 3.55 8.44
N LEU A 64 -14.12 4.52 9.34
CA LEU A 64 -13.02 5.29 9.95
C LEU A 64 -11.98 4.38 10.61
N ARG A 65 -12.44 3.44 11.45
CA ARG A 65 -11.56 2.51 12.16
C ARG A 65 -10.75 1.64 11.20
N ARG A 66 -11.37 1.17 10.12
CA ARG A 66 -10.69 0.36 9.08
C ARG A 66 -9.60 1.16 8.38
N ARG A 67 -9.91 2.40 7.96
CA ARG A 67 -8.94 3.29 7.30
C ARG A 67 -7.76 3.65 8.21
N ILE A 68 -8.01 3.98 9.47
CA ILE A 68 -6.92 4.24 10.43
C ILE A 68 -6.06 2.99 10.63
N LYS A 69 -6.68 1.82 10.83
CA LYS A 69 -5.93 0.58 11.07
C LYS A 69 -5.06 0.17 9.89
N ILE A 70 -5.55 0.29 8.66
CA ILE A 70 -4.74 -0.07 7.49
C ILE A 70 -3.58 0.90 7.29
N LEU A 71 -3.79 2.19 7.57
CA LEU A 71 -2.70 3.16 7.59
C LEU A 71 -1.65 2.80 8.64
N THR A 72 -2.07 2.58 9.88
CA THR A 72 -1.15 2.22 10.98
C THR A 72 -0.37 0.94 10.64
N TYR A 73 -1.05 -0.08 10.11
CA TYR A 73 -0.39 -1.32 9.73
C TYR A 73 0.68 -1.09 8.66
N ILE A 74 0.37 -0.35 7.60
CA ILE A 74 1.33 -0.10 6.52
C ILE A 74 2.48 0.80 7.00
N ASP A 75 2.19 1.80 7.82
CA ASP A 75 3.19 2.69 8.45
C ASP A 75 4.15 1.91 9.38
N ASP A 76 3.61 1.02 10.22
CA ASP A 76 4.41 0.13 11.09
C ASP A 76 5.22 -0.89 10.27
N HIS A 77 4.61 -1.47 9.23
CA HIS A 77 5.26 -2.43 8.34
C HIS A 77 6.45 -1.79 7.61
N LEU A 78 6.27 -0.58 7.09
CA LEU A 78 7.32 0.28 6.52
C LEU A 78 8.49 0.52 7.49
N HIS A 79 8.19 0.80 8.76
CA HIS A 79 9.21 1.08 9.76
C HIS A 79 9.99 -0.19 10.16
N SER A 80 9.31 -1.35 10.15
CA SER A 80 9.91 -2.62 10.53
C SER A 80 10.85 -3.23 9.48
N MET A 81 10.59 -3.03 8.18
CA MET A 81 11.33 -3.69 7.10
C MET A 81 12.68 -3.04 6.72
N ARG A 82 13.00 -1.83 7.19
CA ARG A 82 14.35 -1.22 7.15
C ARG A 82 15.14 -1.24 5.82
N SER A 83 14.51 -1.43 4.67
CA SER A 83 15.09 -1.21 3.35
C SER A 83 14.26 -0.15 2.61
N SER A 84 14.76 1.09 2.60
CA SER A 84 14.17 2.27 1.93
C SER A 84 12.68 2.49 2.16
N LEU A 85 12.35 3.49 3.00
CA LEU A 85 10.98 3.98 3.30
C LEU A 85 10.12 4.36 2.06
N SER A 86 10.68 4.26 0.85
CA SER A 86 10.13 4.78 -0.41
C SER A 86 9.45 3.75 -1.31
N GLU A 87 9.46 2.46 -0.97
CA GLU A 87 9.09 1.40 -1.93
C GLU A 87 8.04 0.43 -1.37
N ILE A 88 6.76 0.81 -1.44
CA ILE A 88 5.65 -0.08 -1.09
C ILE A 88 5.06 -0.67 -2.36
N THR A 89 4.94 -1.99 -2.41
CA THR A 89 4.32 -2.66 -3.56
C THR A 89 2.84 -2.92 -3.31
N LEU A 90 2.08 -3.14 -4.39
CA LEU A 90 0.70 -3.62 -4.28
C LEU A 90 0.64 -4.97 -3.56
N TYR A 91 1.66 -5.81 -3.75
CA TYR A 91 1.81 -7.09 -3.08
C TYR A 91 1.77 -6.93 -1.56
N ASP A 92 2.53 -5.98 -0.99
CA ASP A 92 2.59 -5.76 0.46
C ASP A 92 1.22 -5.35 1.02
N ILE A 93 0.52 -4.45 0.31
CA ILE A 93 -0.82 -3.99 0.69
C ILE A 93 -1.82 -5.15 0.69
N LEU A 94 -1.81 -5.97 -0.36
CA LEU A 94 -2.73 -7.11 -0.47
C LEU A 94 -2.40 -8.19 0.55
N LEU A 95 -1.11 -8.47 0.78
CA LEU A 95 -0.67 -9.44 1.78
C LEU A 95 -1.13 -9.05 3.18
N ALA A 96 -1.04 -7.76 3.53
CA ALA A 96 -1.57 -7.25 4.79
C ALA A 96 -3.08 -7.52 4.92
N LEU A 97 -3.86 -7.14 3.89
CA LEU A 97 -5.31 -7.33 3.87
C LEU A 97 -5.74 -8.80 3.96
N ILE A 98 -4.98 -9.71 3.34
CA ILE A 98 -5.27 -11.14 3.36
C ILE A 98 -4.92 -11.75 4.72
N THR A 99 -3.74 -11.43 5.26
CA THR A 99 -3.22 -12.08 6.49
C THR A 99 -3.85 -11.52 7.76
N SER A 100 -4.25 -10.24 7.76
CA SER A 100 -4.81 -9.53 8.91
C SER A 100 -6.25 -9.03 8.67
N SER A 101 -7.03 -9.70 7.82
CA SER A 101 -8.37 -9.26 7.40
C SER A 101 -9.31 -8.86 8.55
N GLN A 102 -9.30 -9.63 9.65
CA GLN A 102 -10.08 -9.34 10.85
C GLN A 102 -9.68 -8.05 11.55
N GLU A 103 -8.39 -7.69 11.53
CA GLU A 103 -7.93 -6.45 12.13
C GLU A 103 -8.59 -5.26 11.46
N PHE A 104 -8.81 -5.35 10.14
CA PHE A 104 -9.46 -4.33 9.33
C PHE A 104 -10.99 -4.45 9.31
N GLY A 105 -11.58 -5.31 10.15
CA GLY A 105 -13.02 -5.52 10.24
C GLY A 105 -13.61 -6.16 8.97
N LEU A 106 -12.83 -6.97 8.26
CA LEU A 106 -13.28 -7.80 7.15
C LEU A 106 -13.56 -9.23 7.65
N PRO A 107 -14.45 -9.99 6.99
CA PRO A 107 -14.74 -11.37 7.37
C PRO A 107 -13.50 -12.27 7.32
N LEU A 108 -13.35 -13.13 8.34
CA LEU A 108 -12.34 -14.20 8.32
C LEU A 108 -12.67 -15.17 7.19
N ASP A 109 -11.65 -15.60 6.44
CA ASP A 109 -11.76 -16.53 5.31
C ASP A 109 -12.69 -16.06 4.17
N GLY A 110 -13.12 -14.81 4.18
CA GLY A 110 -13.95 -14.22 3.14
C GLY A 110 -13.18 -13.97 1.83
N ILE A 111 -11.87 -13.74 1.91
CA ILE A 111 -11.02 -13.49 0.73
C ILE A 111 -10.46 -14.83 0.22
N ARG A 112 -10.80 -15.18 -1.02
CA ARG A 112 -10.31 -16.39 -1.70
C ARG A 112 -9.36 -15.99 -2.82
N VAL A 113 -8.07 -16.26 -2.63
CA VAL A 113 -7.03 -15.92 -3.60
C VAL A 113 -6.96 -17.01 -4.67
N THR A 114 -7.20 -16.67 -5.94
CA THR A 114 -7.11 -17.60 -7.07
C THR A 114 -5.80 -17.43 -7.84
N ASN A 115 -5.30 -16.19 -7.95
CA ASN A 115 -4.01 -15.89 -8.56
C ASN A 115 -3.36 -14.68 -7.87
N PHE A 116 -2.08 -14.79 -7.53
CA PHE A 116 -1.33 -13.74 -6.85
C PHE A 116 0.04 -13.61 -7.48
N PHE A 117 0.21 -12.61 -8.36
CA PHE A 117 1.47 -12.26 -9.01
C PHE A 117 2.24 -13.49 -9.51
N THR A 118 1.56 -14.27 -10.36
CA THR A 118 2.13 -15.48 -10.96
C THR A 118 3.46 -15.15 -11.65
N GLN A 119 4.54 -15.79 -11.19
CA GLN A 119 5.89 -15.70 -11.75
C GLN A 119 5.87 -16.20 -13.20
N LEU A 120 5.67 -15.30 -14.17
CA LEU A 120 6.15 -15.52 -15.51
C LEU A 120 7.59 -15.01 -15.53
N GLU A 121 8.51 -15.94 -15.75
CA GLU A 121 9.96 -15.92 -15.50
C GLU A 121 10.77 -14.78 -16.16
N GLU A 122 10.16 -13.75 -16.74
CA GLU A 122 10.88 -12.70 -17.49
C GLU A 122 10.65 -11.25 -17.01
N GLU A 123 9.69 -10.96 -16.13
CA GLU A 123 9.47 -9.59 -15.65
C GLU A 123 9.09 -9.55 -14.16
N THR A 124 10.04 -9.82 -13.26
CA THR A 124 9.91 -9.38 -11.85
C THR A 124 10.11 -7.87 -11.77
N VAL A 125 9.19 -7.11 -12.34
CA VAL A 125 9.13 -5.67 -12.11
C VAL A 125 8.27 -5.48 -10.85
N HIS A 126 8.92 -5.36 -9.70
CA HIS A 126 8.24 -4.87 -8.50
C HIS A 126 7.91 -3.40 -8.73
N HIS A 127 6.68 -3.13 -9.15
CA HIS A 127 6.21 -1.76 -9.25
C HIS A 127 6.02 -1.18 -7.86
N THR A 128 6.75 -0.11 -7.56
CA THR A 128 6.72 0.56 -6.26
C THR A 128 5.84 1.80 -6.34
N LEU A 129 5.09 2.02 -5.26
CA LEU A 129 4.35 3.23 -5.01
C LEU A 129 5.13 4.07 -4.00
N ASP A 130 5.16 5.39 -4.22
CA ASP A 130 5.54 6.29 -3.14
C ASP A 130 4.56 6.11 -1.97
N THR A 131 5.06 6.39 -0.77
CA THR A 131 4.37 6.09 0.48
C THR A 131 2.97 6.71 0.55
N GLN A 132 2.80 7.96 0.13
CA GLN A 132 1.50 8.62 0.17
C GLN A 132 0.50 7.93 -0.77
N THR A 133 0.93 7.64 -1.99
CA THR A 133 0.10 6.93 -2.96
C THR A 133 -0.29 5.54 -2.43
N ALA A 134 0.68 4.78 -1.91
CA ALA A 134 0.45 3.46 -1.36
C ALA A 134 -0.58 3.45 -0.22
N LEU A 135 -0.48 4.40 0.71
CA LEU A 135 -1.40 4.55 1.83
C LEU A 135 -2.84 4.83 1.33
N ILE A 136 -3.00 5.70 0.34
CA ILE A 136 -4.31 6.01 -0.24
C ILE A 136 -4.85 4.81 -1.04
N VAL A 137 -4.01 4.11 -1.81
CA VAL A 137 -4.37 2.87 -2.52
C VAL A 137 -4.88 1.83 -1.55
N ALA A 138 -4.19 1.64 -0.42
CA ALA A 138 -4.59 0.69 0.60
C ALA A 138 -5.98 1.00 1.18
N ILE A 139 -6.25 2.27 1.49
CA ILE A 139 -7.59 2.72 1.92
C ILE A 139 -8.64 2.36 0.87
N CYS A 140 -8.39 2.68 -0.40
CA CYS A 140 -9.33 2.38 -1.48
C CYS A 140 -9.60 0.88 -1.60
N ILE A 141 -8.56 0.03 -1.54
CA ILE A 141 -8.71 -1.43 -1.59
C ILE A 141 -9.47 -1.95 -0.37
N ALA A 142 -9.19 -1.44 0.83
CA ALA A 142 -9.93 -1.81 2.03
C ALA A 142 -11.42 -1.44 1.95
N ASP A 143 -11.73 -0.26 1.42
CA ASP A 143 -13.11 0.19 1.20
C ASP A 143 -13.81 -0.64 0.10
N MET A 144 -13.09 -1.07 -0.95
CA MET A 144 -13.59 -2.03 -1.95
C MET A 144 -13.99 -3.35 -1.32
N PHE A 145 -13.10 -3.97 -0.53
CA PHE A 145 -13.43 -5.20 0.18
C PHE A 145 -14.62 -5.01 1.11
N ALA A 146 -14.62 -3.95 1.92
CA ALA A 146 -15.71 -3.68 2.86
C ALA A 146 -17.06 -3.52 2.14
N GLY A 147 -17.11 -2.76 1.05
CA GLY A 147 -18.31 -2.58 0.24
C GLY A 147 -18.79 -3.89 -0.35
N LEU A 148 -17.92 -4.65 -1.02
CA LEU A 148 -18.28 -5.93 -1.63
C LEU A 148 -18.72 -6.97 -0.60
N PHE A 149 -18.16 -6.97 0.62
CA PHE A 149 -18.58 -7.86 1.70
C PHE A 149 -19.97 -7.52 2.29
N THR A 150 -20.55 -6.37 1.96
CA THR A 150 -21.96 -6.08 2.32
C THR A 150 -22.96 -6.88 1.47
N ILE A 151 -22.53 -7.37 0.30
CA ILE A 151 -23.39 -8.05 -0.67
C ILE A 151 -22.93 -9.47 -1.02
N SER A 152 -21.75 -9.87 -0.56
CA SER A 152 -21.15 -11.18 -0.83
C SER A 152 -20.45 -11.70 0.42
N GLU A 153 -20.62 -12.98 0.74
CA GLU A 153 -19.92 -13.61 1.86
C GLU A 153 -18.45 -13.89 1.54
N THR A 154 -18.17 -14.16 0.26
CA THR A 154 -16.82 -14.43 -0.24
C THR A 154 -16.47 -13.52 -1.42
N ILE A 155 -15.19 -13.16 -1.51
CA ILE A 155 -14.63 -12.37 -2.60
C ILE A 155 -13.43 -13.13 -3.16
N LEU A 156 -13.50 -13.45 -4.44
CA LEU A 156 -12.38 -14.00 -5.20
C LEU A 156 -11.44 -12.87 -5.59
N LEU A 157 -10.14 -13.09 -5.38
CA LEU A 157 -9.06 -12.13 -5.59
C LEU A 157 -8.07 -12.65 -6.63
N GLU A 158 -7.88 -11.88 -7.69
CA GLU A 158 -6.84 -12.07 -8.70
C GLU A 158 -5.96 -10.81 -8.78
N ALA A 159 -4.65 -10.96 -8.68
CA ALA A 159 -3.69 -9.87 -8.83
C ALA A 159 -2.63 -10.22 -9.89
N HIS A 160 -2.42 -9.33 -10.85
CA HIS A 160 -1.51 -9.52 -11.97
C HIS A 160 -0.64 -8.29 -12.24
N HIS A 161 0.63 -8.52 -12.57
CA HIS A 161 1.45 -7.52 -13.23
C HIS A 161 1.15 -7.51 -14.74
N VAL A 162 0.92 -6.31 -15.29
CA VAL A 162 0.63 -6.08 -16.71
C VAL A 162 1.51 -4.94 -17.21
N LYS A 163 2.72 -5.27 -17.67
CA LYS A 163 3.73 -4.30 -18.15
C LYS A 163 4.05 -3.22 -17.12
N LYS A 164 3.54 -1.98 -17.28
CA LYS A 164 3.74 -0.84 -16.36
C LYS A 164 2.54 -0.59 -15.44
N LYS A 165 1.69 -1.60 -15.26
CA LYS A 165 0.45 -1.51 -14.51
C LYS A 165 0.26 -2.77 -13.69
N ASP A 166 -0.44 -2.62 -12.59
CA ASP A 166 -0.97 -3.75 -11.85
C ASP A 166 -2.49 -3.80 -12.05
N ARG A 167 -3.02 -5.01 -12.21
CA ARG A 167 -4.47 -5.25 -12.28
C ARG A 167 -4.88 -6.08 -11.07
N LEU A 168 -5.85 -5.56 -10.32
CA LEU A 168 -6.53 -6.25 -9.26
C LEU A 168 -7.97 -6.52 -9.67
N ARG A 169 -8.37 -7.78 -9.67
CA ARG A 169 -9.71 -8.22 -10.00
C ARG A 169 -10.37 -8.83 -8.77
N LEU A 170 -11.50 -8.24 -8.39
CA LEU A 170 -12.31 -8.62 -7.24
C LEU A 170 -13.65 -9.14 -7.74
N ARG A 171 -14.03 -10.36 -7.36
CA ARG A 171 -15.26 -11.02 -7.83
C ARG A 171 -16.09 -11.51 -6.66
N CYS A 172 -17.37 -11.17 -6.64
CA CYS A 172 -18.33 -11.76 -5.70
C CYS A 172 -18.69 -13.19 -6.10
N GLN A 173 -19.34 -13.91 -5.18
CA GLN A 173 -19.90 -15.23 -5.48
C GLN A 173 -21.06 -15.14 -6.49
N ALA A 174 -21.29 -16.24 -7.22
CA ALA A 174 -22.43 -16.33 -8.14
C ALA A 174 -23.76 -16.09 -7.41
N GLY A 175 -24.70 -15.44 -8.08
CA GLY A 175 -26.02 -15.11 -7.51
C GLY A 175 -26.09 -13.74 -6.82
N VAL A 176 -24.97 -13.02 -6.66
CA VAL A 176 -24.95 -11.65 -6.14
C VAL A 176 -25.49 -10.66 -7.19
N SER A 177 -26.27 -9.67 -6.73
CA SER A 177 -26.92 -8.67 -7.58
C SER A 177 -25.92 -7.72 -8.25
N SER A 178 -25.95 -7.64 -9.59
CA SER A 178 -25.14 -6.69 -10.38
C SER A 178 -25.44 -5.24 -10.00
N ARG A 179 -26.71 -4.92 -9.77
CA ARG A 179 -27.13 -3.57 -9.41
C ARG A 179 -26.46 -3.11 -8.11
N LEU A 180 -26.42 -3.96 -7.08
CA LEU A 180 -25.81 -3.58 -5.80
C LEU A 180 -24.29 -3.43 -5.94
N ALA A 181 -23.65 -4.26 -6.75
CA ALA A 181 -22.23 -4.14 -7.04
C ALA A 181 -21.89 -2.86 -7.83
N GLU A 182 -22.76 -2.44 -8.76
CA GLU A 182 -22.65 -1.14 -9.45
C GLU A 182 -22.86 0.04 -8.48
N GLU A 183 -23.81 -0.06 -7.55
CA GLU A 183 -24.02 0.94 -6.50
C GLU A 183 -22.76 1.09 -5.62
N ILE A 184 -22.12 -0.01 -5.21
CA ILE A 184 -20.85 0.00 -4.48
C ILE A 184 -19.72 0.63 -5.31
N LEU A 185 -19.60 0.28 -6.60
CA LEU A 185 -18.62 0.89 -7.50
C LEU A 185 -18.79 2.41 -7.57
N ASN A 186 -20.03 2.88 -7.70
CA ASN A 186 -20.34 4.30 -7.75
C ASN A 186 -19.97 5.00 -6.45
N GLN A 187 -20.25 4.40 -5.29
CA GLN A 187 -19.86 4.95 -3.99
C GLN A 187 -18.34 5.07 -3.85
N ILE A 188 -17.59 4.05 -4.29
CA ILE A 188 -16.12 4.03 -4.18
C ILE A 188 -15.48 5.03 -5.13
N SER A 189 -15.94 5.07 -6.39
CA SER A 189 -15.41 5.99 -7.41
C SER A 189 -15.71 7.46 -7.11
N GLN A 190 -16.82 7.74 -6.45
CA GLN A 190 -17.16 9.09 -5.94
C GLN A 190 -16.54 9.38 -4.57
N GLY A 191 -15.87 8.40 -3.95
CA GLY A 191 -15.23 8.55 -2.65
C GLY A 191 -14.05 9.52 -2.70
N ALA A 192 -13.89 10.28 -1.61
CA ALA A 192 -12.86 11.32 -1.51
C ALA A 192 -11.43 10.77 -1.74
N PHE A 193 -11.10 9.58 -1.22
CA PHE A 193 -9.78 8.98 -1.42
C PHE A 193 -9.52 8.55 -2.87
N PHE A 194 -10.52 7.98 -3.55
CA PHE A 194 -10.36 7.58 -4.95
C PHE A 194 -10.08 8.80 -5.83
N SER A 195 -10.73 9.93 -5.53
CA SER A 195 -10.49 11.19 -6.23
C SER A 195 -9.08 11.77 -6.02
N LEU A 196 -8.32 11.35 -5.01
CA LEU A 196 -6.93 11.78 -4.83
C LEU A 196 -5.97 11.04 -5.76
N LEU A 197 -6.43 9.97 -6.40
CA LEU A 197 -5.61 9.07 -7.23
C LEU A 197 -5.86 9.26 -8.73
N GLN A 198 -6.60 10.33 -9.10
CA GLN A 198 -7.17 10.72 -10.41
C GLN A 198 -6.59 10.09 -11.70
N ASP A 199 -5.27 9.94 -11.85
CA ASP A 199 -4.64 9.35 -13.04
C ASP A 199 -3.84 8.06 -12.80
N ARG A 200 -3.61 7.71 -11.53
CA ARG A 200 -2.87 6.51 -11.13
C ARG A 200 -3.76 5.30 -10.96
N LEU A 201 -5.07 5.50 -10.78
CA LEU A 201 -6.03 4.43 -10.55
C LEU A 201 -7.23 4.57 -11.47
N SER A 202 -7.61 3.47 -12.09
CA SER A 202 -8.89 3.36 -12.81
C SER A 202 -9.63 2.14 -12.33
N ILE A 203 -10.93 2.29 -12.08
CA ILE A 203 -11.80 1.22 -11.63
C ILE A 203 -12.93 1.01 -12.65
N SER A 204 -13.27 -0.24 -12.92
CA SER A 204 -14.33 -0.62 -13.86
C SER A 204 -15.19 -1.74 -13.32
N PHE A 205 -16.47 -1.72 -13.69
CA PHE A 205 -17.40 -2.77 -13.34
C PHE A 205 -17.09 -4.05 -14.13
N LEU A 206 -17.18 -5.18 -13.44
CA LEU A 206 -17.13 -6.49 -14.06
C LEU A 206 -18.51 -7.17 -13.99
N PRO A 207 -19.20 -7.37 -15.12
CA PRO A 207 -20.49 -8.04 -15.13
C PRO A 207 -20.36 -9.51 -14.71
N PRO A 208 -21.42 -10.10 -14.12
CA PRO A 208 -21.40 -11.50 -13.71
C PRO A 208 -21.24 -12.43 -14.91
N ASN A 209 -20.74 -13.64 -14.64
CA ASN A 209 -20.67 -14.73 -15.60
C ASN A 209 -21.23 -16.03 -14.97
N PRO A 210 -21.33 -17.15 -15.71
CA PRO A 210 -21.92 -18.38 -15.15
C PRO A 210 -21.19 -18.98 -13.93
N GLN A 211 -19.92 -18.63 -13.71
CA GLN A 211 -19.09 -19.18 -12.63
C GLN A 211 -18.86 -18.18 -11.49
N GLU A 212 -18.95 -16.88 -11.78
CA GLU A 212 -18.59 -15.78 -10.87
C GLU A 212 -19.67 -14.70 -10.85
N GLY A 213 -19.88 -14.09 -9.69
CA GLY A 213 -20.75 -12.93 -9.54
C GLY A 213 -20.19 -11.65 -10.19
N PRO A 214 -20.91 -10.53 -10.03
CA PRO A 214 -20.39 -9.23 -10.41
C PRO A 214 -19.12 -8.91 -9.62
N GLY A 215 -18.35 -7.94 -10.09
CA GLY A 215 -17.10 -7.57 -9.45
C GLY A 215 -16.55 -6.24 -9.92
N LEU A 216 -15.29 -6.01 -9.58
CA LEU A 216 -14.55 -4.80 -9.88
C LEU A 216 -13.19 -5.16 -10.47
N ASP A 217 -12.81 -4.44 -11.51
CA ASP A 217 -11.44 -4.41 -12.02
C ASP A 217 -10.81 -3.09 -11.63
N LEU A 218 -9.66 -3.15 -10.96
CA LEU A 218 -8.86 -2.01 -10.58
C LEU A 218 -7.53 -2.09 -11.31
N TYR A 219 -7.14 -1.00 -11.97
CA TYR A 219 -5.84 -0.87 -12.60
C TYR A 219 -5.06 0.24 -11.90
N ILE A 220 -3.84 -0.08 -11.49
CA ILE A 220 -2.87 0.85 -10.91
C ILE A 220 -1.80 1.11 -11.95
N THR A 221 -1.58 2.37 -12.28
CA THR A 221 -0.56 2.82 -13.24
C THR A 221 0.59 3.49 -12.50
N TYR A 222 1.80 3.09 -12.85
CA TYR A 222 3.03 3.62 -12.26
C TYR A 222 3.62 4.67 -13.19
N GLY A 223 3.88 5.87 -12.66
CA GLY A 223 4.54 6.94 -13.39
C GLY A 223 6.04 6.65 -13.49
N PHE A 224 6.50 6.22 -14.66
CA PHE A 224 7.92 6.06 -15.00
C PHE A 224 8.34 7.12 -16.01
#